data_AF-A0A847F1K3-F1
#
_entry.id   AF-A0A847F1K3-F1
#
_cell.length_a   1.000
_cell.length_b   1.000
_cell.length_c   1.000
_cell.angle_alpha   90.00
_cell.angle_beta   90.00
_cell.angle_gamma   90.00
#
_symmetry.space_group_name_H-M   'P 1'
#
loop_
_entity.id
_entity.type
_entity.pdbx_description
1 polymer ?
#
loop_
_entity_poly.entity_id
_entity_poly.type
_entity_poly.pdbx_seq_one_letter_code
_entity_poly.pdbx_strand_id
1 'polypeptide(L)'
;MSDGIKRTEVAQRAIDLGEALNIKLREMSAGSVVPKHLEVIPLDAESTRGGEFARQSIVLTPDEEGARGSIMCGWIDVSNRAAEMRDYALVRDQFRERYQMPLDVSREEYERLVGALHAVLSYHKFVFSRLKSASSPEPELPEIAGGESGGWLRMAVIVLVGCGVGLGIAYLLGS
;
A
#
# COMPACT_ATOMS: atom_id res chain seq x y z
N MET A 1 -25.84 -4.56 -27.07
CA MET A 1 -26.78 -4.22 -25.98
C MET A 1 -26.51 -4.98 -24.66
N SER A 2 -25.50 -5.84 -24.56
CA SER A 2 -25.18 -6.57 -23.31
C SER A 2 -24.23 -5.85 -22.36
N ASP A 3 -23.62 -4.74 -22.82
CA ASP A 3 -22.60 -4.00 -22.06
C ASP A 3 -23.20 -3.09 -20.99
N GLY A 4 -24.38 -2.50 -21.23
CA GLY A 4 -25.07 -1.62 -20.28
C GLY A 4 -25.49 -2.32 -18.99
N ILE A 5 -26.03 -3.54 -19.11
CA ILE A 5 -26.53 -4.32 -17.97
C ILE A 5 -25.40 -4.71 -17.03
N LYS A 6 -24.27 -5.20 -17.56
CA LYS A 6 -23.09 -5.58 -16.76
C LYS A 6 -22.46 -4.38 -16.02
N ARG A 7 -22.52 -3.18 -16.61
CA ARG A 7 -21.99 -1.95 -16.00
C ARG A 7 -22.81 -1.49 -14.80
N THR A 8 -24.14 -1.57 -14.91
CA THR A 8 -25.05 -1.28 -13.79
C THR A 8 -24.86 -2.27 -12.64
N GLU A 9 -24.64 -3.55 -12.94
CA GLU A 9 -24.39 -4.58 -11.91
C GLU A 9 -23.11 -4.33 -11.10
N VAL A 10 -22.02 -3.88 -11.75
CA VAL A 10 -20.75 -3.58 -11.05
C VAL A 10 -20.89 -2.32 -10.18
N ALA A 11 -21.54 -1.28 -10.70
CA ALA A 11 -21.80 -0.06 -9.93
C ALA A 11 -22.66 -0.35 -8.68
N GLN A 12 -23.72 -1.16 -8.82
CA GLN A 12 -24.57 -1.54 -7.69
C GLN A 12 -23.79 -2.34 -6.65
N ARG A 13 -22.97 -3.31 -7.06
CA ARG A 13 -22.13 -4.07 -6.12
C ARG A 13 -21.14 -3.20 -5.37
N ALA A 14 -20.62 -2.14 -6.01
CA ALA A 14 -19.73 -1.20 -5.35
C ALA A 14 -20.47 -0.34 -4.30
N ILE A 15 -21.71 0.05 -4.59
CA ILE A 15 -22.57 0.74 -3.64
C ILE A 15 -22.85 -0.16 -2.44
N ASP A 16 -23.33 -1.38 -2.67
CA ASP A 16 -23.68 -2.33 -1.60
C ASP A 16 -22.48 -2.65 -0.70
N LEU A 17 -21.29 -2.85 -1.29
CA LEU A 17 -20.05 -3.08 -0.55
C LEU A 17 -19.65 -1.83 0.27
N GLY A 18 -19.71 -0.65 -0.34
CA GLY A 18 -19.37 0.61 0.34
C GLY A 18 -20.26 0.87 1.55
N GLU A 19 -21.57 0.64 1.43
CA GLU A 19 -22.51 0.74 2.54
C GLU A 19 -22.22 -0.27 3.65
N ALA A 20 -21.98 -1.54 3.30
CA ALA A 20 -21.64 -2.57 4.27
C ALA A 20 -20.32 -2.27 5.02
N LEU A 21 -19.33 -1.71 4.31
CA LEU A 21 -18.08 -1.25 4.91
C LEU A 21 -18.35 -0.07 5.86
N ASN A 22 -19.12 0.92 5.45
CA ASN A 22 -19.43 2.09 6.29
C ASN A 22 -20.14 1.71 7.59
N ILE A 23 -21.05 0.73 7.57
CA ILE A 23 -21.70 0.22 8.80
C ILE A 23 -20.64 -0.29 9.78
N LYS A 24 -19.68 -1.09 9.32
CA LYS A 24 -18.62 -1.64 10.17
C LYS A 24 -17.61 -0.59 10.61
N LEU A 25 -17.23 0.33 9.72
CA LEU A 25 -16.19 1.32 10.00
C LEU A 25 -16.68 2.41 10.95
N ARG A 26 -17.98 2.74 10.97
CA ARG A 26 -18.58 3.65 11.96
C ARG A 26 -18.50 3.15 13.40
N GLU A 27 -18.38 1.84 13.60
CA GLU A 27 -18.16 1.27 14.93
C GLU A 27 -16.73 1.50 15.45
N MET A 28 -15.82 1.98 14.58
CA MET A 28 -14.40 2.15 14.87
C MET A 28 -14.00 3.62 14.76
N SER A 29 -13.95 4.31 15.90
CA SER A 29 -13.45 5.67 15.98
C SER A 29 -12.00 5.73 16.47
N ALA A 30 -11.31 6.80 16.08
CA ALA A 30 -9.98 7.15 16.51
C ALA A 30 -9.89 8.66 16.77
N GLY A 31 -8.93 9.06 17.59
CA GLY A 31 -8.71 10.46 17.93
C GLY A 31 -9.27 10.85 19.28
N SER A 32 -8.62 11.82 19.92
CA SER A 32 -8.85 12.15 21.33
C SER A 32 -9.73 13.38 21.52
N VAL A 33 -9.56 14.40 20.67
CA VAL A 33 -10.27 15.69 20.73
C VAL A 33 -11.44 15.71 19.76
N VAL A 34 -11.23 15.28 18.52
CA VAL A 34 -12.24 15.21 17.47
C VAL A 34 -12.26 13.77 16.95
N PRO A 35 -13.11 12.90 17.52
CA PRO A 35 -13.26 11.53 17.05
C PRO A 35 -13.53 11.46 15.55
N LYS A 36 -12.87 10.51 14.88
CA LYS A 36 -12.96 10.27 13.44
C LYS A 36 -13.12 8.78 13.16
N HIS A 37 -13.83 8.46 12.09
CA HIS A 37 -13.93 7.11 11.56
C HIS A 37 -13.53 7.08 10.08
N LEU A 38 -13.24 5.87 9.57
CA LEU A 38 -13.06 5.69 8.12
C LEU A 38 -14.42 5.63 7.44
N GLU A 39 -14.53 6.29 6.30
CA GLU A 39 -15.72 6.36 5.49
C GLU A 39 -15.34 6.08 4.03
N VAL A 40 -16.06 5.16 3.40
CA VAL A 40 -16.03 4.89 1.98
C VAL A 40 -17.06 5.80 1.31
N ILE A 41 -16.59 6.77 0.54
CA ILE A 41 -17.45 7.68 -0.21
C ILE A 41 -18.09 6.88 -1.36
N PRO A 42 -19.43 6.78 -1.42
CA PRO A 42 -20.12 6.05 -2.49
C PRO A 42 -19.80 6.65 -3.86
N LEU A 43 -19.86 5.80 -4.90
CA LEU A 43 -19.78 6.30 -6.26
C LEU A 43 -21.08 7.01 -6.62
N ASP A 44 -20.97 8.19 -7.22
CA ASP A 44 -22.10 8.86 -7.83
C ASP A 44 -22.46 8.12 -9.12
N ALA A 45 -23.66 7.52 -9.14
CA ALA A 45 -24.17 6.71 -10.24
C ALA A 45 -24.30 7.48 -11.57
N GLU A 46 -24.37 8.82 -11.52
CA GLU A 46 -24.56 9.66 -12.72
C GLU A 46 -23.25 10.11 -13.38
N SER A 47 -22.11 10.07 -12.66
CA SER A 47 -20.84 10.68 -13.11
C SER A 47 -19.72 9.70 -13.47
N THR A 48 -19.95 8.39 -13.41
CA THR A 48 -18.99 7.41 -13.95
C THR A 48 -19.02 7.45 -15.48
N ARG A 49 -17.97 8.04 -16.06
CA ARG A 49 -17.66 8.05 -17.50
C ARG A 49 -17.33 6.63 -18.01
N GLY A 50 -18.30 5.73 -17.90
CA GLY A 50 -18.24 4.32 -18.31
C GLY A 50 -17.34 3.45 -17.44
N GLY A 51 -17.81 3.00 -16.27
CA GLY A 51 -17.56 1.70 -15.60
C GLY A 51 -16.15 1.09 -15.43
N GLU A 52 -15.10 1.65 -16.03
CA GLU A 52 -13.78 1.03 -16.13
C GLU A 52 -12.86 1.42 -14.96
N PHE A 53 -13.21 2.49 -14.23
CA PHE A 53 -12.46 3.00 -13.07
C PHE A 53 -13.39 3.51 -11.95
N ALA A 54 -14.33 2.67 -11.54
CA ALA A 54 -15.22 2.93 -10.41
C ALA A 54 -14.46 2.82 -9.08
N ARG A 55 -13.59 3.81 -8.80
CA ARG A 55 -12.83 3.91 -7.55
C ARG A 55 -13.60 4.71 -6.51
N GLN A 56 -13.92 4.08 -5.39
CA GLN A 56 -14.48 4.75 -4.20
C GLN A 56 -13.34 5.30 -3.34
N SER A 57 -13.52 6.50 -2.82
CA SER A 57 -12.52 7.12 -1.95
C SER A 57 -12.71 6.65 -0.52
N ILE A 58 -11.62 6.34 0.18
CA ILE A 58 -11.61 6.12 1.63
C ILE A 58 -11.13 7.40 2.30
N VAL A 59 -11.93 7.93 3.20
CA VAL A 59 -11.71 9.21 3.88
C VAL A 59 -11.78 8.98 5.39
N LEU A 60 -10.89 9.62 6.14
CA LEU A 60 -11.02 9.75 7.58
C LEU A 60 -11.90 10.96 7.85
N THR A 61 -13.11 10.75 8.35
CA THR A 61 -14.17 11.76 8.53
C THR A 61 -14.42 12.00 10.01
N PRO A 62 -14.57 13.26 10.49
CA PRO A 62 -15.02 13.54 11.84
C PRO A 62 -16.42 12.97 12.13
N ASP A 63 -16.65 12.50 13.35
CA ASP A 63 -17.96 11.99 13.77
C ASP A 63 -18.99 13.13 13.91
N GLU A 64 -18.53 14.32 14.28
CA GLU A 64 -19.38 15.51 14.42
C GLU A 64 -19.69 16.13 13.05
N GLU A 65 -20.98 16.30 12.76
CA GLU A 65 -21.44 16.90 11.50
C GLU A 65 -20.98 18.35 11.37
N GLY A 66 -20.40 18.71 10.22
CA GLY A 66 -19.88 20.05 9.97
C GLY A 66 -18.50 20.33 10.58
N ALA A 67 -17.95 19.41 11.38
CA ALA A 67 -16.57 19.52 11.84
C ALA A 67 -15.59 19.46 10.67
N ARG A 68 -14.53 20.26 10.76
CA ARG A 68 -13.45 20.26 9.77
C ARG A 68 -12.49 19.10 10.04
N GLY A 69 -11.66 18.78 9.05
CA GLY A 69 -10.62 17.78 9.21
C GLY A 69 -10.99 16.41 8.67
N SER A 70 -11.66 16.38 7.51
CA SER A 70 -11.75 15.16 6.68
C SER A 70 -10.52 15.05 5.80
N ILE A 71 -9.92 13.88 5.70
CA ILE A 71 -8.72 13.67 4.87
C ILE A 71 -8.80 12.34 4.11
N MET A 72 -8.45 12.36 2.83
CA MET A 72 -8.41 11.16 2.00
C MET A 72 -7.26 10.25 2.45
N CYS A 73 -7.59 9.01 2.80
CA CYS A 73 -6.65 7.99 3.24
C CYS A 73 -6.37 6.95 2.16
N GLY A 74 -7.23 6.78 1.17
CA GLY A 74 -7.03 5.76 0.14
C GLY A 74 -8.18 5.63 -0.84
N TRP A 75 -8.21 4.52 -1.56
CA TRP A 75 -9.28 4.17 -2.50
C TRP A 75 -9.54 2.66 -2.55
N ILE A 76 -10.75 2.30 -3.00
CA ILE A 76 -11.20 0.94 -3.28
C ILE A 76 -11.64 0.87 -4.74
N ASP A 77 -11.12 -0.09 -5.47
CA ASP A 77 -11.51 -0.44 -6.83
C ASP A 77 -12.23 -1.78 -6.79
N VAL A 78 -13.56 -1.72 -6.88
CA VAL A 78 -14.42 -2.90 -6.77
C VAL A 78 -14.34 -3.77 -8.03
N SER A 79 -14.13 -3.14 -9.19
CA SER A 79 -13.97 -3.85 -10.48
C SER A 79 -12.73 -4.73 -10.46
N ASN A 80 -11.61 -4.21 -9.96
CA ASN A 80 -10.33 -4.91 -9.89
C ASN A 80 -10.12 -5.67 -8.57
N ARG A 81 -11.06 -5.59 -7.62
CA ARG A 81 -10.91 -6.10 -6.25
C ARG A 81 -9.59 -5.66 -5.62
N ALA A 82 -9.27 -4.38 -5.74
CA ALA A 82 -8.06 -3.80 -5.21
C ALA A 82 -8.40 -2.66 -4.25
N ALA A 83 -7.58 -2.47 -3.23
CA ALA A 83 -7.66 -1.33 -2.35
C ALA A 83 -6.25 -0.83 -2.04
N GLU A 84 -6.12 0.48 -1.93
CA GLU A 84 -4.86 1.14 -1.65
C GLU A 84 -5.05 2.15 -0.53
N MET A 85 -4.20 2.04 0.49
CA MET A 85 -4.19 2.95 1.63
C MET A 85 -2.86 3.67 1.72
N ARG A 86 -2.92 4.96 1.99
CA ARG A 86 -1.77 5.80 2.30
C ARG A 86 -1.21 5.41 3.67
N ASP A 87 0.09 5.55 3.82
CA ASP A 87 0.73 5.43 5.13
C ASP A 87 0.33 6.60 6.05
N TYR A 88 0.52 6.40 7.35
CA TYR A 88 0.20 7.42 8.34
C TYR A 88 0.96 8.73 8.10
N ALA A 89 2.24 8.63 7.70
CA ALA A 89 3.08 9.81 7.49
C ALA A 89 2.51 10.71 6.39
N LEU A 90 2.12 10.16 5.25
CA LEU A 90 1.53 10.92 4.14
C LEU A 90 0.19 11.53 4.54
N VAL A 91 -0.67 10.78 5.24
CA VAL A 91 -1.97 11.30 5.70
C VAL A 91 -1.80 12.44 6.70
N ARG A 92 -0.89 12.28 7.67
CA ARG A 92 -0.57 13.31 8.67
C ARG A 92 -0.03 14.57 8.00
N ASP A 93 0.90 14.42 7.07
CA ASP A 93 1.55 15.54 6.40
C ASP A 93 0.55 16.30 5.53
N GLN A 94 -0.26 15.59 4.72
CA GLN A 94 -1.34 16.19 3.94
C GLN A 94 -2.40 16.87 4.81
N PHE A 95 -2.75 16.28 5.96
CA PHE A 95 -3.68 16.89 6.90
C PHE A 95 -3.14 18.22 7.44
N ARG A 96 -1.87 18.22 7.85
CA ARG A 96 -1.19 19.41 8.38
C ARG A 96 -1.10 20.51 7.33
N GLU A 97 -0.76 20.17 6.09
CA GLU A 97 -0.71 21.12 4.98
C GLU A 97 -2.08 21.74 4.70
N ARG A 98 -3.14 20.93 4.73
CA ARG A 98 -4.50 21.36 4.40
C ARG A 98 -5.16 22.19 5.51
N TYR A 99 -5.01 21.77 6.76
CA TYR A 99 -5.74 22.36 7.89
C TYR A 99 -4.88 23.19 8.83
N GLN A 100 -3.56 23.25 8.60
CA GLN A 100 -2.59 23.98 9.44
C GLN A 100 -2.63 23.57 10.92
N MET A 101 -3.07 22.33 11.19
CA MET A 101 -3.20 21.75 12.54
C MET A 101 -2.68 20.30 12.54
N PRO A 102 -2.21 19.77 13.69
CA PRO A 102 -1.82 18.38 13.78
C PRO A 102 -3.03 17.45 13.60
N LEU A 103 -2.79 16.28 13.00
CA LEU A 103 -3.80 15.22 12.93
C LEU A 103 -4.02 14.66 14.33
N ASP A 104 -5.25 14.79 14.84
CA ASP A 104 -5.70 14.23 16.11
C ASP A 104 -6.05 12.74 15.99
N VAL A 105 -5.14 11.96 15.41
CA VAL A 105 -5.19 10.49 15.34
C VAL A 105 -3.75 10.02 15.45
N SER A 106 -3.45 9.14 16.41
CA SER A 106 -2.12 8.55 16.55
C SER A 106 -1.83 7.54 15.43
N ARG A 107 -0.55 7.20 15.25
CA ARG A 107 -0.15 6.18 14.27
C ARG A 107 -0.79 4.84 14.60
N GLU A 108 -0.78 4.45 15.86
CA GLU A 108 -1.28 3.17 16.35
C GLU A 108 -2.79 3.03 16.11
N GLU A 109 -3.55 4.10 16.33
CA GLU A 109 -4.99 4.12 16.04
C GLU A 109 -5.26 4.05 14.54
N TYR A 110 -4.53 4.82 13.73
CA TYR A 110 -4.67 4.75 12.28
C TYR A 110 -4.37 3.35 11.75
N GLU A 111 -3.27 2.73 12.18
CA GLU A 111 -2.92 1.37 11.77
C GLU A 111 -3.94 0.33 12.23
N ARG A 112 -4.59 0.53 13.38
CA ARG A 112 -5.69 -0.31 13.84
C ARG A 112 -6.91 -0.20 12.94
N LEU A 113 -7.33 1.02 12.58
CA LEU A 113 -8.44 1.25 11.66
C LEU A 113 -8.17 0.61 10.30
N VAL A 114 -6.98 0.83 9.76
CA VAL A 114 -6.61 0.26 8.46
C VAL A 114 -6.45 -1.26 8.53
N GLY A 115 -5.95 -1.81 9.64
CA GLY A 115 -5.89 -3.25 9.88
C GLY A 115 -7.28 -3.89 9.91
N ALA A 116 -8.25 -3.24 10.54
CA ALA A 116 -9.63 -3.72 10.56
C ALA A 116 -10.27 -3.66 9.17
N LEU A 117 -10.06 -2.56 8.43
CA LEU A 117 -10.49 -2.46 7.03
C LEU A 117 -9.87 -3.57 6.17
N HIS A 118 -8.55 -3.79 6.30
CA HIS A 118 -7.84 -4.84 5.60
C HIS A 118 -8.45 -6.22 5.89
N ALA A 119 -8.73 -6.55 7.16
CA ALA A 119 -9.34 -7.82 7.51
C ALA A 119 -10.69 -8.05 6.80
N VAL A 120 -11.54 -7.02 6.72
CA VAL A 120 -12.83 -7.10 6.00
C VAL A 120 -12.60 -7.27 4.50
N LEU A 121 -11.72 -6.47 3.90
CA LEU A 121 -11.41 -6.54 2.48
C LEU A 121 -10.78 -7.87 2.07
N SER A 122 -9.88 -8.43 2.89
CA SER A 122 -9.28 -9.75 2.67
C SER A 122 -10.31 -10.87 2.71
N TYR A 123 -11.32 -10.78 3.59
CA TYR A 123 -12.45 -11.73 3.60
C TYR A 123 -13.19 -11.73 2.25
N HIS A 124 -13.38 -10.55 1.66
CA HIS A 124 -13.96 -10.37 0.32
C HIS A 124 -12.99 -10.59 -0.85
N LYS A 125 -11.77 -11.09 -0.57
CA LYS A 125 -10.73 -11.40 -1.58
C LYS A 125 -10.23 -10.17 -2.36
N PHE A 126 -10.15 -9.02 -1.70
CA PHE A 126 -9.49 -7.84 -2.25
C PHE A 126 -7.97 -7.91 -2.04
N VAL A 127 -7.22 -7.44 -3.03
CA VAL A 127 -5.79 -7.16 -2.92
C VAL A 127 -5.61 -5.82 -2.22
N PHE A 128 -4.79 -5.78 -1.17
CA PHE A 128 -4.59 -4.58 -0.36
C PHE A 128 -3.15 -4.09 -0.46
N SER A 129 -2.96 -2.82 -0.84
CA SER A 129 -1.65 -2.19 -1.01
C SER A 129 -1.47 -0.97 -0.08
N ARG A 130 -0.22 -0.67 0.27
CA ARG A 130 0.17 0.52 1.04
C ARG A 130 1.04 1.45 0.20
N LEU A 131 0.58 2.68 0.01
CA LEU A 131 1.41 3.77 -0.50
C LEU A 131 2.29 4.30 0.63
N LYS A 132 3.59 3.99 0.58
CA LYS A 132 4.59 4.60 1.46
C LYS A 132 4.98 5.98 0.92
N SER A 133 5.11 6.96 1.80
CA SER A 133 5.73 8.24 1.47
C SER A 133 7.19 8.02 1.10
N ALA A 134 7.65 8.58 -0.01
CA ALA A 134 9.03 8.44 -0.51
C ALA A 134 10.11 9.05 0.43
N SER A 135 9.70 9.64 1.55
CA SER A 135 10.55 10.41 2.47
C SER A 135 10.69 9.82 3.88
N SER A 136 10.23 8.60 4.15
CA SER A 136 10.59 7.90 5.40
C SER A 136 11.74 6.94 5.12
N PRO A 137 12.95 7.16 5.68
CA PRO A 137 13.97 6.11 5.69
C PRO A 137 13.35 4.95 6.44
N GLU A 138 13.15 3.84 5.74
CA GLU A 138 12.99 2.55 6.38
C GLU A 138 14.10 2.46 7.44
N PRO A 139 13.84 2.06 8.70
CA PRO A 139 14.92 1.57 9.51
C PRO A 139 15.43 0.35 8.74
N GLU A 140 16.46 0.58 7.94
CA GLU A 140 17.37 -0.44 7.48
C GLU A 140 17.76 -1.14 8.78
N LEU A 141 17.10 -2.27 9.05
CA LEU A 141 17.70 -3.32 9.86
C LEU A 141 19.14 -3.35 9.38
N PRO A 142 20.15 -3.29 10.27
CA PRO A 142 21.52 -3.37 9.83
C PRO A 142 21.60 -4.60 8.95
N GLU A 143 21.69 -4.35 7.64
CA GLU A 143 22.10 -5.34 6.68
C GLU A 143 23.45 -5.70 7.23
N ILE A 144 23.51 -6.86 7.91
CA ILE A 144 24.75 -7.40 8.42
C ILE A 144 25.64 -7.35 7.20
N ALA A 145 26.60 -6.43 7.23
CA ALA A 145 27.49 -6.16 6.14
C ALA A 145 28.24 -7.46 5.90
N GLY A 146 27.64 -8.28 5.04
CA GLY A 146 28.22 -9.46 4.46
C GLY A 146 29.22 -8.91 3.49
N GLY A 147 30.39 -8.54 4.03
CA GLY A 147 31.49 -7.94 3.32
C GLY A 147 31.69 -8.68 2.00
N GLU A 148 31.55 -7.91 0.94
CA GLU A 148 31.84 -8.29 -0.43
C GLU A 148 33.24 -8.91 -0.46
N SER A 149 33.29 -10.24 -0.47
CA SER A 149 34.52 -11.02 -0.53
C SER A 149 34.29 -12.27 -1.36
N GLY A 150 33.83 -12.08 -2.60
CA GLY A 150 33.55 -13.20 -3.50
C GLY A 150 33.97 -13.03 -4.96
N GLY A 151 34.31 -11.82 -5.41
CA GLY A 151 34.73 -11.56 -6.79
C GLY A 151 36.15 -12.04 -7.12
N TRP A 152 37.01 -12.19 -6.12
CA TRP A 152 38.41 -12.59 -6.32
C TRP A 152 38.60 -14.12 -6.41
N LEU A 153 37.69 -14.91 -5.82
CA LEU A 153 37.78 -16.38 -5.86
C LEU A 153 37.53 -16.96 -7.27
N ARG A 154 36.76 -16.25 -8.11
CA ARG A 154 36.56 -16.62 -9.53
C ARG A 154 37.78 -16.29 -10.41
N MET A 155 38.61 -15.31 -10.02
CA MET A 155 39.86 -15.00 -10.71
C MET A 155 41.03 -15.93 -10.29
N ALA A 156 41.00 -16.48 -9.07
CA ALA A 156 42.04 -17.42 -8.62
C ALA A 156 42.01 -18.77 -9.35
N VAL A 157 40.83 -19.26 -9.76
CA VAL A 157 40.69 -20.54 -10.49
C VAL A 157 41.23 -20.45 -11.92
N ILE A 158 41.13 -19.30 -12.59
CA ILE A 158 41.63 -19.12 -13.97
C ILE A 158 43.17 -19.06 -13.98
N VAL A 159 43.80 -18.47 -12.96
CA VAL A 159 45.26 -18.37 -12.88
C VAL A 159 45.92 -19.70 -12.47
N LEU A 160 45.27 -20.50 -11.62
CA LEU A 160 45.80 -21.82 -11.22
C LEU A 160 45.73 -22.87 -12.34
N VAL A 161 44.69 -22.85 -13.18
CA VAL A 161 44.61 -23.75 -14.35
C VAL A 161 45.59 -23.32 -15.45
N GLY A 162 45.84 -22.01 -15.61
CA GLY A 162 46.86 -21.50 -16.55
C GLY A 162 48.30 -21.83 -16.14
N CYS A 163 48.63 -21.76 -14.84
CA CYS A 163 49.98 -22.10 -14.34
C CYS A 163 50.23 -23.62 -14.27
N GLY A 164 49.21 -24.44 -14.00
CA GLY A 164 49.37 -25.90 -13.95
C GLY A 164 49.69 -26.53 -15.30
N VAL A 165 49.15 -25.99 -16.39
CA VAL A 165 49.40 -26.51 -17.76
C VAL A 165 50.76 -26.05 -18.30
N GLY A 166 51.22 -24.85 -17.95
CA GLY A 166 52.54 -24.34 -18.38
C GLY A 166 53.73 -25.08 -17.77
N LEU A 167 53.63 -25.50 -16.51
CA LEU A 167 54.70 -26.24 -15.81
C LEU A 167 54.75 -27.73 -16.20
N GLY A 168 53.63 -28.34 -16.60
CA GLY A 168 53.60 -29.74 -17.05
C GLY A 168 54.25 -29.99 -18.41
N ILE A 169 54.19 -29.02 -19.33
CA ILE A 169 54.76 -29.16 -20.68
C ILE A 169 56.28 -28.95 -20.68
N ALA A 170 56.81 -28.08 -19.80
CA ALA A 170 58.25 -27.86 -19.68
C ALA A 170 58.98 -29.08 -19.08
N TYR A 171 58.34 -29.83 -18.18
CA TYR A 171 58.95 -31.02 -17.56
C TYR A 171 58.99 -32.25 -18.51
N LEU A 172 58.15 -32.28 -19.55
CA LEU A 172 58.08 -33.38 -20.53
C LEU A 172 58.98 -33.18 -21.76
N LEU A 173 59.58 -32.00 -21.91
CA LEU A 173 60.53 -31.69 -22.99
C LEU A 173 61.99 -31.55 -22.50
N GLY A 174 62.23 -31.70 -21.20
CA GLY A 174 63.54 -31.51 -20.55
C GLY A 174 64.12 -32.73 -19.84
N SER A 175 63.57 -33.94 -20.05
CA SER A 175 64.12 -35.21 -19.56
C SER A 175 64.46 -36.16 -20.70
#